data_AF-A0A919T6W7-F1
#
_entry.id   AF-A0A919T6W7-F1
#
_cell.length_a   1.000
_cell.length_b   1.000
_cell.length_c   1.000
_cell.angle_alpha   90.00
_cell.angle_beta   90.00
_cell.angle_gamma   90.00
#
_symmetry.space_group_name_H-M   'P 1'
#
loop_
_entity.id
_entity.type
_entity.pdbx_description
1 polymer ?
#
loop_
_entity_poly.entity_id
_entity_poly.type
_entity_poly.pdbx_seq_one_letter_code
_entity_poly.pdbx_strand_id
1 'polypeptide(L)'
;MSEQRRDPDRIKMPADVDAPDKVAYGLTFRQLAILAVAAVVFYGAWQALHTRVPTTLLLGAAVVLGGVVFALAVSRRDGRPMDLWLLSAVRHSRSPKALASTDTTAPVPDWVQQPRAKVALPAPLRLPADAIGDDGQISLAGGTAAMVAATTVNLGLRTDDEQQALLDSYGRWLNSLSTPTQVVVSAQPVDLRSHADTLADTAHQLPDPRLRAACGDHAAFLADLAERRDPLRRQVLIVTRTHPGERAGHSARRRAEDTARSLTSLGVTARALDGAAVTAAVAAAADPYRPPRPGGLAAPDTVITAPAKEPPP
;
A
#
# COMPACT_ATOMS: atom_id res chain seq x y z
N MET A 1 -17.46 -47.51 9.82
CA MET A 1 -18.63 -46.71 9.45
C MET A 1 -18.46 -45.38 10.16
N SER A 2 -17.70 -44.48 9.54
CA SER A 2 -17.19 -43.26 10.17
C SER A 2 -18.00 -42.09 9.60
N GLU A 3 -19.04 -41.69 10.32
CA GLU A 3 -19.83 -40.51 9.96
C GLU A 3 -18.94 -39.26 10.06
N GLN A 4 -18.67 -38.65 8.91
CA GLN A 4 -18.16 -37.29 8.83
C GLN A 4 -19.20 -36.35 9.43
N ARG A 5 -18.95 -35.89 10.65
CA ARG A 5 -19.65 -34.75 11.27
C ARG A 5 -19.47 -33.54 10.33
N ARG A 6 -20.47 -33.28 9.50
CA ARG A 6 -20.60 -32.04 8.72
C ARG A 6 -20.90 -30.93 9.71
N ASP A 7 -19.91 -30.08 9.93
CA ASP A 7 -20.05 -28.81 10.62
C ASP A 7 -20.87 -27.85 9.73
N PRO A 8 -22.13 -27.54 10.09
CA PRO A 8 -23.08 -26.88 9.19
C PRO A 8 -22.83 -25.37 9.01
N ASP A 9 -21.92 -24.77 9.79
CA ASP A 9 -21.74 -23.31 9.81
C ASP A 9 -20.39 -22.83 9.23
N ARG A 10 -19.64 -23.75 8.62
CA ARG A 10 -18.37 -23.41 7.97
C ARG A 10 -18.66 -22.75 6.61
N ILE A 11 -18.93 -21.46 6.62
CA ILE A 11 -19.03 -20.62 5.42
C ILE A 11 -17.72 -20.80 4.65
N LYS A 12 -17.81 -21.45 3.49
CA LYS A 12 -16.70 -21.54 2.55
C LYS A 12 -16.45 -20.15 1.98
N MET A 13 -15.54 -19.41 2.60
CA MET A 13 -15.00 -18.18 2.03
C MET A 13 -14.35 -18.55 0.68
N PRO A 14 -14.84 -17.99 -0.44
CA PRO A 14 -14.21 -18.23 -1.73
C PRO A 14 -12.76 -17.76 -1.67
N ALA A 15 -11.84 -18.56 -2.19
CA ALA A 15 -10.41 -18.29 -2.15
C ALA A 15 -10.01 -17.01 -2.92
N ASP A 16 -10.91 -16.48 -3.75
CA ASP A 16 -10.74 -15.26 -4.52
C ASP A 16 -12.05 -14.45 -4.49
N VAL A 17 -12.13 -13.51 -3.54
CA VAL A 17 -13.29 -12.62 -3.35
C VAL A 17 -13.39 -11.59 -4.48
N ASP A 18 -12.28 -11.34 -5.20
CA ASP A 18 -12.19 -10.37 -6.29
C ASP A 18 -12.38 -11.00 -7.69
N ALA A 19 -12.75 -12.28 -7.76
CA ALA A 19 -13.00 -12.96 -9.03
C ALA A 19 -14.15 -12.25 -9.79
N PRO A 20 -13.92 -11.67 -10.97
CA PRO A 20 -14.94 -10.92 -11.67
C PRO A 20 -16.04 -11.85 -12.17
N ASP A 21 -17.29 -11.42 -11.98
CA ASP A 21 -18.46 -12.20 -12.35
C ASP A 21 -18.52 -12.49 -13.86
N LYS A 22 -18.78 -13.75 -14.20
CA LYS A 22 -18.81 -14.25 -15.58
C LYS A 22 -20.26 -14.30 -16.03
N VAL A 23 -20.60 -13.49 -17.02
CA VAL A 23 -22.01 -13.26 -17.42
C VAL A 23 -22.44 -14.19 -18.54
N ALA A 24 -21.62 -14.35 -19.58
CA ALA A 24 -21.95 -15.24 -20.71
C ALA A 24 -20.69 -15.83 -21.34
N TYR A 25 -20.74 -17.10 -21.74
CA TYR A 25 -19.64 -17.82 -22.41
C TYR A 25 -18.30 -17.79 -21.64
N GLY A 26 -18.34 -17.64 -20.32
CA GLY A 26 -17.16 -17.52 -19.47
C GLY A 26 -16.45 -16.15 -19.55
N LEU A 27 -17.04 -15.17 -20.25
CA LEU A 27 -16.54 -13.80 -20.36
C LEU A 27 -17.20 -12.89 -19.31
N THR A 28 -16.45 -11.87 -18.88
CA THR A 28 -16.98 -10.83 -18.00
C THR A 28 -17.84 -9.85 -18.77
N PHE A 29 -18.76 -9.14 -18.10
CA PHE A 29 -19.56 -8.07 -18.71
C PHE A 29 -18.67 -7.04 -19.43
N ARG A 30 -17.52 -6.73 -18.83
CA ARG A 30 -16.52 -5.81 -19.37
C ARG A 30 -15.92 -6.29 -20.70
N GLN A 31 -15.61 -7.58 -20.82
CA GLN A 31 -15.09 -8.17 -22.06
C GLN A 31 -16.13 -8.12 -23.18
N LEU A 32 -17.39 -8.44 -22.85
CA LEU A 32 -18.49 -8.37 -23.80
C LEU A 32 -18.73 -6.93 -24.28
N ALA A 33 -18.68 -5.95 -23.37
CA ALA A 33 -18.83 -4.55 -23.73
C ALA A 33 -17.74 -4.06 -24.70
N ILE A 34 -16.47 -4.45 -24.47
CA ILE A 34 -15.35 -4.10 -25.36
C ILE A 34 -15.55 -4.71 -26.75
N LEU A 35 -15.93 -6.00 -26.80
CA LEU A 35 -16.18 -6.69 -28.07
C LEU A 35 -17.38 -6.10 -28.81
N ALA A 36 -18.45 -5.71 -28.09
CA ALA A 36 -19.63 -5.08 -28.68
C ALA A 36 -19.29 -3.72 -29.31
N VAL A 37 -18.54 -2.87 -28.59
CA VAL A 37 -18.09 -1.57 -29.12
C VAL A 37 -17.21 -1.77 -30.35
N ALA A 38 -16.27 -2.72 -30.30
CA ALA A 38 -15.42 -3.03 -31.44
C ALA A 38 -16.24 -3.51 -32.66
N ALA A 39 -17.24 -4.37 -32.45
CA ALA A 39 -18.13 -4.82 -33.51
C ALA A 39 -18.90 -3.67 -34.17
N VAL A 40 -19.39 -2.71 -33.38
CA VAL A 40 -20.06 -1.50 -33.89
C VAL A 40 -19.09 -0.64 -34.73
N VAL A 41 -17.85 -0.45 -34.26
CA VAL A 41 -16.82 0.31 -35.00
C VAL A 41 -16.46 -0.38 -36.31
N PHE A 42 -16.26 -1.71 -36.31
CA PHE A 42 -15.99 -2.47 -37.52
C PHE A 42 -17.15 -2.40 -38.51
N TYR A 43 -18.39 -2.51 -38.04
CA TYR A 43 -19.57 -2.40 -38.88
C TYR A 43 -19.69 -1.01 -39.52
N GLY A 44 -19.45 0.06 -38.76
CA GLY A 44 -19.43 1.42 -39.28
C GLY A 44 -18.34 1.63 -40.34
N ALA A 45 -17.13 1.12 -40.09
CA ALA A 45 -16.03 1.18 -41.05
C ALA A 45 -16.34 0.39 -42.34
N TRP A 46 -16.97 -0.79 -42.22
CA TRP A 46 -17.42 -1.59 -43.36
C TRP A 46 -18.42 -0.82 -44.22
N GLN A 47 -19.46 -0.24 -43.59
CA GLN A 47 -20.46 0.55 -44.31
C GLN A 47 -19.86 1.72 -45.08
N ALA A 48 -18.87 2.42 -44.51
CA ALA A 48 -18.21 3.55 -45.15
C ALA A 48 -17.24 3.16 -46.28
N LEU A 49 -16.55 2.01 -46.15
CA LEU A 49 -15.36 1.71 -46.93
C LEU A 49 -15.55 0.58 -47.96
N HIS A 50 -16.59 -0.25 -47.84
CA HIS A 50 -16.82 -1.40 -48.74
C HIS A 50 -17.02 -1.03 -50.21
N THR A 51 -17.44 0.20 -50.51
CA THR A 51 -17.61 0.69 -51.89
C THR A 51 -16.31 1.18 -52.50
N ARG A 52 -15.30 1.51 -51.68
CA ARG A 52 -14.03 2.12 -52.14
C ARG A 52 -12.85 1.17 -52.06
N VAL A 53 -12.92 0.13 -51.23
CA VAL A 53 -11.82 -0.80 -50.96
C VAL A 53 -12.28 -2.23 -51.27
N PRO A 54 -11.44 -3.07 -51.89
CA PRO A 54 -11.74 -4.48 -52.14
C PRO A 54 -12.17 -5.21 -50.86
N THR A 55 -13.25 -5.98 -50.94
CA THR A 55 -13.85 -6.68 -49.80
C THR A 55 -12.89 -7.67 -49.13
N THR A 56 -11.98 -8.28 -49.89
CA THR A 56 -10.94 -9.18 -49.38
C THR A 56 -9.97 -8.48 -48.42
N LEU A 57 -9.57 -7.24 -48.74
CA LEU A 57 -8.67 -6.45 -47.90
C LEU A 57 -9.36 -6.03 -46.59
N LEU A 58 -10.64 -5.66 -46.67
CA LEU A 58 -11.45 -5.30 -45.50
C LEU A 58 -11.68 -6.49 -44.58
N LEU A 59 -12.01 -7.67 -45.13
CA LEU A 59 -12.15 -8.90 -44.35
C LEU A 59 -10.83 -9.29 -43.68
N GLY A 60 -9.71 -9.24 -44.42
CA GLY A 60 -8.39 -9.53 -43.86
C GLY A 60 -8.04 -8.60 -42.70
N ALA A 61 -8.25 -7.28 -42.87
CA ALA A 61 -8.04 -6.31 -41.81
C ALA A 61 -8.95 -6.55 -40.60
N ALA A 62 -10.23 -6.85 -40.83
CA ALA A 62 -11.20 -7.13 -39.75
C ALA A 62 -10.82 -8.36 -38.94
N VAL A 63 -10.32 -9.43 -39.57
CA VAL A 63 -9.86 -10.64 -38.86
C VAL A 63 -8.63 -10.32 -38.01
N VAL A 64 -7.64 -9.61 -38.56
CA VAL A 64 -6.41 -9.26 -37.82
C VAL A 64 -6.73 -8.33 -36.66
N LEU A 65 -7.43 -7.22 -36.91
CA LEU A 65 -7.78 -6.25 -35.87
C LEU A 65 -8.75 -6.85 -34.84
N GLY A 66 -9.72 -7.66 -35.28
CA GLY A 66 -10.64 -8.37 -34.40
C GLY A 66 -9.92 -9.36 -33.49
N GLY A 67 -8.95 -10.11 -34.04
CA GLY A 67 -8.08 -11.00 -33.27
C GLY A 67 -7.26 -10.25 -32.22
N VAL A 68 -6.71 -9.08 -32.56
CA VAL A 68 -5.99 -8.21 -31.60
C VAL A 68 -6.91 -7.70 -30.51
N VAL A 69 -8.12 -7.22 -30.84
CA VAL A 69 -9.09 -6.75 -29.85
C VAL A 69 -9.52 -7.89 -28.92
N PHE A 70 -9.78 -9.07 -29.46
CA PHE A 70 -10.13 -10.26 -28.67
C PHE A 70 -8.98 -10.67 -27.74
N ALA A 71 -7.75 -10.73 -28.27
CA ALA A 71 -6.57 -11.02 -27.48
C ALA A 71 -6.38 -9.99 -26.37
N LEU A 72 -6.56 -8.69 -26.61
CA LEU A 72 -6.48 -7.64 -25.60
C LEU A 72 -7.60 -7.73 -24.55
N ALA A 73 -8.81 -8.14 -24.94
CA ALA A 73 -9.94 -8.26 -24.03
C ALA A 73 -9.80 -9.49 -23.10
N VAL A 74 -9.29 -10.61 -23.62
CA VAL A 74 -9.18 -11.88 -22.89
C VAL A 74 -7.87 -11.99 -22.11
N SER A 75 -6.77 -11.41 -22.61
CA SER A 75 -5.46 -11.54 -21.98
C SER A 75 -5.39 -10.79 -20.66
N ARG A 76 -4.77 -11.44 -19.68
CA ARG A 76 -4.41 -10.85 -18.40
C ARG A 76 -2.91 -10.94 -18.22
N ARG A 77 -2.34 -9.88 -17.66
CA ARG A 77 -0.94 -9.84 -17.24
C ARG A 77 -0.90 -9.40 -15.78
N ASP A 78 -0.29 -10.23 -14.94
CA ASP A 78 -0.12 -9.97 -13.51
C ASP A 78 -1.46 -9.70 -12.79
N GLY A 79 -2.49 -10.49 -13.12
CA GLY A 79 -3.84 -10.37 -12.56
C GLY A 79 -4.68 -9.20 -13.09
N ARG A 80 -4.09 -8.27 -13.84
CA ARG A 80 -4.81 -7.14 -14.46
C ARG A 80 -5.13 -7.41 -15.94
N PRO A 81 -6.32 -7.01 -16.42
CA PRO A 81 -6.67 -7.14 -17.83
C PRO A 81 -5.80 -6.20 -18.70
N MET A 82 -5.46 -6.65 -19.92
CA MET A 82 -4.50 -5.94 -20.79
C MET A 82 -4.95 -4.56 -21.24
N ASP A 83 -6.24 -4.28 -21.27
CA ASP A 83 -6.80 -2.97 -21.62
C ASP A 83 -6.53 -1.91 -20.54
N LEU A 84 -6.55 -2.28 -19.26
CA LEU A 84 -6.12 -1.40 -18.16
C LEU A 84 -4.62 -1.16 -18.20
N TRP A 85 -3.84 -2.16 -18.59
CA TRP A 85 -2.40 -2.01 -18.85
C TRP A 85 -2.13 -1.06 -20.02
N LEU A 86 -2.89 -1.16 -21.11
CA LEU A 86 -2.74 -0.26 -22.25
C LEU A 86 -3.16 1.16 -21.86
N LEU A 87 -4.26 1.32 -21.12
CA LEU A 87 -4.71 2.62 -20.63
C LEU A 87 -3.69 3.24 -19.68
N SER A 88 -3.12 2.46 -18.75
CA SER A 88 -2.08 2.95 -17.86
C SER A 88 -0.81 3.31 -18.62
N ALA A 89 -0.43 2.54 -19.64
CA ALA A 89 0.70 2.84 -20.52
C ALA A 89 0.47 4.13 -21.33
N VAL A 90 -0.71 4.33 -21.91
CA VAL A 90 -1.08 5.56 -22.64
C VAL A 90 -1.15 6.76 -21.70
N ARG A 91 -1.70 6.59 -20.49
CA ARG A 91 -1.73 7.65 -19.48
C ARG A 91 -0.33 7.99 -19.01
N HIS A 92 0.52 6.99 -18.81
CA HIS A 92 1.91 7.17 -18.41
C HIS A 92 2.76 7.78 -19.54
N SER A 93 2.52 7.43 -20.81
CA SER A 93 3.23 8.04 -21.94
C SER A 93 2.88 9.52 -22.09
N ARG A 94 1.65 9.90 -21.74
CA ARG A 94 1.17 11.28 -21.71
C ARG A 94 1.45 12.01 -20.39
N SER A 95 1.92 11.33 -19.35
CA SER A 95 2.22 11.99 -18.07
C SER A 95 3.57 12.69 -18.12
N PRO A 96 3.74 13.81 -17.38
CA PRO A 96 5.05 14.43 -17.21
C PRO A 96 6.09 13.41 -16.74
N LYS A 97 7.25 13.38 -17.39
CA LYS A 97 8.33 12.43 -17.09
C LYS A 97 9.32 12.93 -16.05
N ALA A 98 9.32 14.24 -15.81
CA ALA A 98 10.10 14.88 -14.78
C ALA A 98 9.16 15.67 -13.87
N LEU A 99 9.31 15.49 -12.57
CA LEU A 99 8.56 16.19 -11.53
C LEU A 99 9.54 16.97 -10.65
N ALA A 100 9.21 18.20 -10.29
CA ALA A 100 10.02 19.05 -9.42
C ALA A 100 9.22 19.42 -8.15
N SER A 101 9.87 19.37 -6.98
CA SER A 101 9.30 19.83 -5.71
C SER A 101 9.18 21.35 -5.62
N THR A 102 9.92 22.07 -6.47
CA THR A 102 9.95 23.53 -6.54
C THR A 102 8.90 24.04 -7.52
N ASP A 103 8.35 25.23 -7.24
CA ASP A 103 7.46 25.90 -8.17
C ASP A 103 8.21 26.32 -9.44
N THR A 104 8.04 25.54 -10.50
CA THR A 104 8.59 25.80 -11.83
C THR A 104 7.87 26.93 -12.57
N THR A 105 6.83 27.53 -11.98
CA THR A 105 6.10 28.68 -12.56
C THR A 105 6.58 30.04 -12.05
N ALA A 106 7.49 30.06 -11.07
CA ALA A 106 8.10 31.30 -10.60
C ALA A 106 8.91 31.98 -11.74
N PRO A 107 8.83 33.32 -11.88
CA PRO A 107 9.61 34.03 -12.89
C PRO A 107 11.10 33.83 -12.64
N VAL A 108 11.82 33.42 -13.68
CA VAL A 108 13.27 33.22 -13.62
C VAL A 108 13.93 34.61 -13.48
N PRO A 109 14.86 34.81 -12.53
CA PRO A 109 15.57 36.07 -12.39
C PRO A 109 16.29 36.50 -13.69
N ASP A 110 16.33 37.80 -13.95
CA ASP A 110 16.83 38.38 -15.22
C ASP A 110 18.30 38.05 -15.54
N TRP A 111 19.09 37.64 -14.55
CA TRP A 111 20.49 37.25 -14.70
C TRP A 111 20.70 35.80 -15.17
N VAL A 112 19.66 34.99 -15.27
CA VAL A 112 19.75 33.59 -15.72
C VAL A 112 19.58 33.51 -17.23
N GLN A 113 20.61 33.03 -17.92
CA GLN A 113 20.55 32.77 -19.36
C GLN A 113 19.63 31.58 -19.65
N GLN A 114 18.49 31.84 -20.30
CA GLN A 114 17.60 30.76 -20.71
C GLN A 114 18.23 29.96 -21.88
N PRO A 115 18.20 28.62 -21.83
CA PRO A 115 18.67 27.80 -22.93
C PRO A 115 17.92 28.15 -24.22
N ARG A 116 18.64 28.25 -25.34
CA ARG A 116 18.05 28.53 -26.67
C ARG A 116 17.17 27.37 -27.17
N ALA A 117 17.34 26.17 -26.62
CA ALA A 117 16.56 24.99 -26.93
C ALA A 117 15.29 24.93 -26.05
N LYS A 118 14.15 24.53 -26.63
CA LYS A 118 12.93 24.23 -25.89
C LYS A 118 13.15 22.97 -25.04
N VAL A 119 13.52 23.15 -23.77
CA VAL A 119 13.60 22.06 -22.80
C VAL A 119 12.22 21.87 -22.19
N ALA A 120 11.72 20.63 -22.12
CA ALA A 120 10.50 20.33 -21.40
C ALA A 120 10.74 20.58 -19.90
N LEU A 121 10.10 21.60 -19.34
CA LEU A 121 10.18 21.88 -17.92
C LEU A 121 9.50 20.75 -17.12
N PRO A 122 10.09 20.34 -15.98
CA PRO A 122 9.44 19.38 -15.10
C PRO A 122 8.11 19.94 -14.60
N ALA A 123 7.10 19.06 -14.48
CA ALA A 123 5.82 19.46 -13.90
C ALA A 123 5.93 19.54 -12.36
N PRO A 124 5.09 20.33 -11.68
CA PRO A 124 5.13 20.39 -10.22
C PRO A 124 4.76 19.03 -9.61
N LEU A 125 5.57 18.59 -8.65
CA LEU A 125 5.33 17.39 -7.86
C LEU A 125 4.18 17.66 -6.89
N ARG A 126 3.02 17.04 -7.15
CA ARG A 126 1.89 17.07 -6.23
C ARG A 126 1.92 15.82 -5.36
N LEU A 127 2.33 15.99 -4.10
CA LEU A 127 2.31 14.91 -3.13
C LEU A 127 0.86 14.65 -2.66
N PRO A 128 0.49 13.39 -2.40
CA PRO A 128 -0.84 13.06 -1.87
C PRO A 128 -1.09 13.61 -0.46
N ALA A 129 -0.01 13.90 0.28
CA ALA A 129 -0.03 14.46 1.62
C ALA A 129 0.84 15.72 1.66
N ASP A 130 0.37 16.72 2.40
CA ASP A 130 0.99 18.04 2.50
C ASP A 130 1.92 18.13 3.71
N ALA A 131 1.52 17.55 4.85
CA ALA A 131 2.26 17.61 6.10
C ALA A 131 1.90 16.45 7.04
N ILE A 132 2.78 16.16 8.00
CA ILE A 132 2.53 15.25 9.13
C ILE A 132 2.75 16.05 10.41
N GLY A 133 1.70 16.22 11.22
CA GLY A 133 1.78 16.89 12.51
C GLY A 133 2.37 15.98 13.60
N ASP A 134 2.87 16.58 14.68
CA ASP A 134 3.45 15.86 15.82
C ASP A 134 2.45 14.89 16.48
N ASP A 135 1.16 15.21 16.42
CA ASP A 135 0.07 14.38 16.92
C ASP A 135 -0.25 13.16 16.02
N GLY A 136 0.46 13.01 14.90
CA GLY A 136 0.31 11.93 13.93
C GLY A 136 -0.75 12.19 12.85
N GLN A 137 -1.30 13.39 12.77
CA GLN A 137 -2.25 13.73 11.71
C GLN A 137 -1.56 14.05 10.39
N ILE A 138 -2.06 13.46 9.32
CA ILE A 138 -1.58 13.64 7.96
C ILE A 138 -2.52 14.61 7.25
N SER A 139 -2.00 15.77 6.85
CA SER A 139 -2.74 16.72 6.01
C SER A 139 -2.79 16.19 4.59
N LEU A 140 -3.99 16.10 4.02
CA LEU A 140 -4.24 15.72 2.63
C LEU A 140 -5.00 16.87 1.95
N ALA A 141 -4.86 17.00 0.63
CA ALA A 141 -5.56 18.03 -0.15
C ALA A 141 -7.10 18.04 0.01
N GLY A 142 -7.69 16.94 0.49
CA GLY A 142 -9.12 16.76 0.70
C GLY A 142 -9.52 16.39 2.12
N GLY A 143 -8.68 16.60 3.13
CA GLY A 143 -9.00 16.27 4.53
C GLY A 143 -7.78 15.88 5.36
N THR A 144 -8.01 15.22 6.47
CA THR A 144 -6.98 14.78 7.40
C THR A 144 -7.06 13.28 7.57
N ALA A 145 -5.91 12.62 7.70
CA ALA A 145 -5.84 11.20 8.01
C ALA A 145 -5.06 10.95 9.30
N ALA A 146 -5.31 9.81 9.94
CA ALA A 146 -4.54 9.33 11.07
C ALA A 146 -4.33 7.82 10.91
N MET A 147 -3.26 7.31 11.51
CA MET A 147 -2.87 5.90 11.38
C MET A 147 -2.90 5.21 12.74
N VAL A 148 -3.31 3.95 12.72
CA VAL A 148 -3.24 3.02 13.86
C VAL A 148 -2.34 1.87 13.46
N ALA A 149 -1.34 1.55 14.28
CA ALA A 149 -0.61 0.30 14.16
C ALA A 149 -1.30 -0.76 15.02
N ALA A 150 -1.49 -1.94 14.46
CA ALA A 150 -2.12 -3.07 15.13
C ALA A 150 -1.25 -4.33 14.99
N THR A 151 -1.30 -5.21 15.98
CA THR A 151 -0.76 -6.56 15.86
C THR A 151 -1.77 -7.52 15.23
N THR A 152 -1.34 -8.73 14.94
CA THR A 152 -2.24 -9.82 14.53
C THR A 152 -2.56 -10.72 15.71
N VAL A 153 -3.76 -11.32 15.70
CA VAL A 153 -4.16 -12.36 16.64
C VAL A 153 -4.32 -13.67 15.87
N ASN A 154 -3.87 -14.77 16.45
CA ASN A 154 -4.03 -16.10 15.86
C ASN A 154 -5.39 -16.70 16.25
N LEU A 155 -6.36 -16.57 15.34
CA LEU A 155 -7.71 -17.14 15.53
C LEU A 155 -7.71 -18.66 15.67
N GLY A 156 -6.81 -19.37 14.97
CA GLY A 156 -6.78 -20.83 14.97
C GLY A 156 -6.30 -21.47 16.27
N LEU A 157 -5.77 -20.67 17.21
CA LEU A 157 -5.39 -21.12 18.56
C LEU A 157 -6.46 -20.81 19.61
N ARG A 158 -7.59 -20.24 19.22
CA ARG A 158 -8.70 -19.84 20.11
C ARG A 158 -9.79 -20.90 20.11
N THR A 159 -10.54 -20.99 21.21
CA THR A 159 -11.73 -21.86 21.26
C THR A 159 -12.82 -21.34 20.33
N ASP A 160 -13.81 -22.16 19.97
CA ASP A 160 -14.88 -21.73 19.05
C ASP A 160 -15.67 -20.54 19.61
N ASP A 161 -15.96 -20.54 20.91
CA ASP A 161 -16.62 -19.42 21.60
C ASP A 161 -15.76 -18.14 21.56
N GLU A 162 -14.44 -18.26 21.77
CA GLU A 162 -13.51 -17.13 21.66
C GLU A 162 -13.42 -16.61 20.22
N GLN A 163 -13.41 -17.50 19.22
CA GLN A 163 -13.42 -17.13 17.82
C GLN A 163 -14.70 -16.36 17.47
N GLN A 164 -15.87 -16.85 17.90
CA GLN A 164 -17.14 -16.18 17.64
C GLN A 164 -17.19 -14.80 18.32
N ALA A 165 -16.76 -14.71 19.58
CA ALA A 165 -16.70 -13.43 20.30
C ALA A 165 -15.77 -12.42 19.61
N LEU A 166 -14.64 -12.88 19.07
CA LEU A 166 -13.71 -12.04 18.28
C LEU A 166 -14.35 -11.59 16.96
N LEU A 167 -15.03 -12.48 16.25
CA LEU A 167 -15.72 -12.17 14.99
C LEU A 167 -16.86 -11.16 15.20
N ASP A 168 -17.71 -11.36 16.20
CA ASP A 168 -18.81 -10.45 16.53
C ASP A 168 -18.28 -9.05 16.88
N SER A 169 -17.17 -9.01 17.60
CA SER A 169 -16.55 -7.75 18.01
C SER A 169 -15.85 -7.04 16.86
N TYR A 170 -15.22 -7.78 15.95
CA TYR A 170 -14.71 -7.22 14.70
C TYR A 170 -15.85 -6.68 13.82
N GLY A 171 -16.98 -7.40 13.74
CA GLY A 171 -18.19 -6.94 13.05
C GLY A 171 -18.74 -5.64 13.64
N ARG A 172 -18.78 -5.51 14.98
CA ARG A 172 -19.15 -4.27 15.66
C ARG A 172 -18.22 -3.11 15.31
N TRP A 173 -16.91 -3.34 15.25
CA TRP A 173 -15.95 -2.32 14.82
C TRP A 173 -16.17 -1.92 13.36
N LEU A 174 -16.33 -2.88 12.44
CA LEU A 174 -16.62 -2.58 11.03
C LEU A 174 -17.90 -1.75 10.87
N ASN A 175 -18.95 -2.08 11.62
CA ASN A 175 -20.22 -1.35 11.61
C ASN A 175 -20.14 0.05 12.23
N SER A 176 -19.12 0.34 13.05
CA SER A 176 -18.92 1.67 13.64
C SER A 176 -18.16 2.63 12.73
N LEU A 177 -17.54 2.13 11.65
CA LEU A 177 -16.79 2.94 10.69
C LEU A 177 -17.73 3.84 9.89
N SER A 178 -17.65 5.15 10.13
CA SER A 178 -18.46 6.17 9.45
C SER A 178 -17.77 6.83 8.25
N THR A 179 -16.51 6.47 7.99
CA THR A 179 -15.67 7.06 6.93
C THR A 179 -14.86 5.98 6.23
N PRO A 180 -14.43 6.21 4.97
CA PRO A 180 -13.54 5.28 4.29
C PRO A 180 -12.28 4.99 5.12
N THR A 181 -12.16 3.76 5.60
CA THR A 181 -11.05 3.28 6.43
C THR A 181 -10.28 2.24 5.65
N GLN A 182 -8.96 2.41 5.57
CA GLN A 182 -8.09 1.52 4.82
C GLN A 182 -7.30 0.63 5.79
N VAL A 183 -7.38 -0.68 5.60
CA VAL A 183 -6.51 -1.64 6.31
C VAL A 183 -5.40 -2.06 5.36
N VAL A 184 -4.18 -1.64 5.66
CA VAL A 184 -2.98 -1.99 4.89
C VAL A 184 -2.23 -3.06 5.65
N VAL A 185 -1.97 -4.17 4.96
CA VAL A 185 -1.12 -5.23 5.47
C VAL A 185 0.08 -5.37 4.55
N SER A 186 1.27 -5.17 5.10
CA SER A 186 2.53 -5.36 4.38
C SER A 186 3.40 -6.41 5.08
N ALA A 187 4.14 -7.17 4.29
CA ALA A 187 5.28 -7.94 4.77
C ALA A 187 6.52 -7.06 4.67
N GLN A 188 7.26 -6.94 5.78
CA GLN A 188 8.49 -6.16 5.86
C GLN A 188 9.64 -7.08 6.27
N PRO A 189 10.81 -6.98 5.62
CA PRO A 189 12.02 -7.60 6.13
C PRO A 189 12.29 -7.14 7.56
N VAL A 190 12.70 -8.07 8.41
CA VAL A 190 13.18 -7.77 9.76
C VAL A 190 14.68 -7.59 9.69
N ASP A 191 15.17 -6.41 10.05
CA ASP A 191 16.60 -6.19 10.21
C ASP A 191 17.11 -6.83 11.50
N LEU A 192 17.42 -8.12 11.41
CA LEU A 192 18.05 -8.87 12.49
C LEU A 192 19.53 -8.54 12.65
N ARG A 193 20.20 -8.06 11.60
CA ARG A 193 21.64 -7.83 11.62
C ARG A 193 21.99 -6.65 12.51
N SER A 194 21.34 -5.51 12.29
CA SER A 194 21.55 -4.34 13.16
C SER A 194 21.17 -4.65 14.62
N HIS A 195 20.18 -5.51 14.84
CA HIS A 195 19.80 -5.92 16.20
C HIS A 195 20.86 -6.82 16.84
N ALA A 196 21.42 -7.77 16.08
CA ALA A 196 22.52 -8.62 16.52
C ALA A 196 23.77 -7.79 16.89
N ASP A 197 24.13 -6.81 16.04
CA ASP A 197 25.27 -5.92 16.29
C ASP A 197 25.04 -5.08 17.56
N THR A 198 23.83 -4.53 17.76
CA THR A 198 23.47 -3.78 18.98
C THR A 198 23.56 -4.65 20.23
N LEU A 199 23.10 -5.90 20.16
CA LEU A 199 23.19 -6.85 21.28
C LEU A 199 24.63 -7.23 21.59
N ALA A 200 25.47 -7.41 20.56
CA ALA A 200 26.90 -7.68 20.74
C ALA A 200 27.60 -6.50 21.45
N ASP A 201 27.34 -5.26 21.02
CA ASP A 201 27.87 -4.06 21.67
C ASP A 201 27.40 -3.94 23.12
N THR A 202 26.11 -4.23 23.38
CA THR A 202 25.53 -4.23 24.72
C THR A 202 26.16 -5.30 25.61
N ALA A 203 26.44 -6.49 25.06
CA ALA A 203 27.05 -7.59 25.80
C ALA A 203 28.39 -7.18 26.43
N HIS A 204 29.22 -6.42 25.70
CA HIS A 204 30.51 -5.93 26.19
C HIS A 204 30.38 -5.00 27.41
N GLN A 205 29.25 -4.31 27.55
CA GLN A 205 28.98 -3.35 28.63
C GLN A 205 28.34 -4.01 29.87
N LEU A 206 27.83 -5.23 29.74
CA LEU A 206 27.20 -5.93 30.86
C LEU A 206 28.25 -6.31 31.92
N PRO A 207 28.01 -6.07 33.22
CA PRO A 207 28.97 -6.40 34.28
C PRO A 207 29.03 -7.91 34.59
N ASP A 208 27.89 -8.60 34.58
CA ASP A 208 27.80 -10.03 34.91
C ASP A 208 28.32 -10.92 33.75
N PRO A 209 29.31 -11.81 33.99
CA PRO A 209 29.86 -12.68 32.96
C PRO A 209 28.88 -13.66 32.32
N ARG A 210 27.89 -14.16 33.06
CA ARG A 210 26.87 -15.09 32.56
C ARG A 210 25.87 -14.37 31.66
N LEU A 211 25.44 -13.17 32.05
CA LEU A 211 24.58 -12.34 31.21
C LEU A 211 25.32 -11.90 29.94
N ARG A 212 26.60 -11.55 30.04
CA ARG A 212 27.45 -11.25 28.88
C ARG A 212 27.52 -12.42 27.91
N ALA A 213 27.78 -13.63 28.40
CA ALA A 213 27.80 -14.84 27.57
C ALA A 213 26.44 -15.10 26.90
N ALA A 214 25.34 -15.06 27.67
CA ALA A 214 24.00 -15.28 27.13
C ALA A 214 23.58 -14.22 26.08
N CYS A 215 23.96 -12.96 26.28
CA CYS A 215 23.72 -11.89 25.32
C CYS A 215 24.54 -12.10 24.03
N GLY A 216 25.81 -12.49 24.17
CA GLY A 216 26.68 -12.83 23.03
C GLY A 216 26.16 -14.02 22.22
N ASP A 217 25.72 -15.08 22.90
CA ASP A 217 25.11 -16.26 22.26
C ASP A 217 23.83 -15.86 21.51
N HIS A 218 23.00 -14.98 22.09
CA HIS A 218 21.80 -14.49 21.42
C HIS A 218 22.11 -13.63 20.19
N ALA A 219 23.12 -12.75 20.28
CA ALA A 219 23.59 -11.96 19.14
C ALA A 219 24.09 -12.87 18.00
N ALA A 220 24.88 -13.89 18.32
CA ALA A 220 25.35 -14.87 17.35
C ALA A 220 24.20 -15.65 16.68
N PHE A 221 23.20 -16.07 17.46
CA PHE A 221 21.99 -16.71 16.94
C PHE A 221 21.22 -15.82 15.97
N LEU A 222 21.02 -14.54 16.31
CA LEU A 222 20.32 -13.61 15.43
C LEU A 222 21.10 -13.30 14.15
N ALA A 223 22.43 -13.21 14.23
CA ALA A 223 23.29 -13.05 13.07
C ALA A 223 23.21 -14.26 12.13
N ASP A 224 23.24 -15.49 12.66
CA ASP A 224 23.08 -16.71 11.88
C ASP A 224 21.67 -16.80 11.24
N LEU A 225 20.63 -16.41 11.99
CA LEU A 225 19.26 -16.35 11.47
C LEU A 225 19.10 -15.34 10.33
N ALA A 226 19.76 -14.17 10.44
CA ALA A 226 19.78 -13.14 9.41
C ALA A 226 20.49 -13.61 8.11
N GLU A 227 21.50 -14.46 8.24
CA GLU A 227 22.26 -14.98 7.09
C GLU A 227 21.52 -16.13 6.39
N ARG A 228 20.86 -17.00 7.15
CA ARG A 228 20.22 -18.20 6.62
C ARG A 228 18.77 -18.00 6.19
N ARG A 229 18.09 -16.99 6.73
CA ARG A 229 16.66 -16.73 6.47
C ARG A 229 16.44 -15.25 6.17
N ASP A 230 15.42 -14.98 5.36
CA ASP A 230 14.84 -13.65 5.17
C ASP A 230 13.57 -13.54 6.02
N PRO A 231 13.70 -13.26 7.33
CA PRO A 231 12.56 -13.16 8.23
C PRO A 231 11.70 -11.97 7.86
N LEU A 232 10.43 -12.22 7.55
CA LEU A 232 9.44 -11.19 7.29
C LEU A 232 8.55 -11.01 8.51
N ARG A 233 8.31 -9.75 8.91
CA ARG A 233 7.24 -9.39 9.85
C ARG A 233 6.05 -8.84 9.11
N ARG A 234 4.86 -9.06 9.66
CA ARG A 234 3.61 -8.47 9.15
C ARG A 234 3.37 -7.15 9.85
N GLN A 235 3.33 -6.06 9.09
CA GLN A 235 2.88 -4.76 9.58
C GLN A 235 1.41 -4.58 9.20
N VAL A 236 0.57 -4.25 10.19
CA VAL A 236 -0.83 -3.91 9.98
C VAL A 236 -1.04 -2.46 10.35
N LEU A 237 -1.46 -1.66 9.37
CA LEU A 237 -1.76 -0.25 9.51
C LEU A 237 -3.22 -0.02 9.16
N ILE A 238 -3.94 0.71 10.01
CA ILE A 238 -5.32 1.11 9.76
C ILE A 238 -5.33 2.62 9.62
N VAL A 239 -5.75 3.11 8.45
CA VAL A 239 -5.78 4.54 8.13
C VAL A 239 -7.22 5.02 8.14
N THR A 240 -7.53 5.92 9.07
CA THR A 240 -8.81 6.62 9.14
C THR A 240 -8.67 7.97 8.43
N ARG A 241 -9.71 8.41 7.72
CA ARG A 241 -9.72 9.68 6.98
C ARG A 241 -10.95 10.50 7.31
N THR A 242 -10.84 11.82 7.31
CA THR A 242 -12.00 12.71 7.36
C THR A 242 -12.61 12.85 5.96
N HIS A 243 -13.87 13.27 5.92
CA HIS A 243 -14.48 13.69 4.65
C HIS A 243 -13.92 15.05 4.22
N PRO A 244 -13.86 15.33 2.90
CA PRO A 244 -13.56 16.66 2.41
C PRO A 244 -14.49 17.71 3.00
N GLY A 245 -13.91 18.75 3.62
CA GLY A 245 -14.66 19.85 4.25
C GLY A 245 -15.05 19.63 5.71
N GLU A 246 -14.70 18.50 6.33
CA GLU A 246 -14.89 18.30 7.78
C GLU A 246 -13.95 19.24 8.58
N ARG A 247 -14.51 20.25 9.26
CA ARG A 247 -13.76 21.36 9.89
C ARG A 247 -13.10 21.02 11.24
N ALA A 248 -13.04 19.77 11.66
CA ALA A 248 -12.52 19.40 12.96
C ALA A 248 -11.07 18.92 12.86
N GLY A 249 -10.15 19.80 13.26
CA GLY A 249 -8.69 19.58 13.17
C GLY A 249 -8.15 18.35 13.88
N HIS A 250 -8.92 17.65 14.73
CA HIS A 250 -8.54 16.40 15.41
C HIS A 250 -9.50 15.22 15.15
N SER A 251 -10.41 15.33 14.20
CA SER A 251 -11.39 14.25 13.94
C SER A 251 -10.73 12.96 13.49
N ALA A 252 -9.71 13.03 12.62
CA ALA A 252 -8.98 11.85 12.18
C ALA A 252 -8.29 11.16 13.37
N ARG A 253 -7.61 11.94 14.22
CA ARG A 253 -6.89 11.43 15.38
C ARG A 253 -7.81 10.78 16.41
N ARG A 254 -8.96 11.38 16.71
CA ARG A 254 -9.97 10.82 17.63
C ARG A 254 -10.51 9.48 17.11
N ARG A 255 -10.82 9.39 15.81
CA ARG A 255 -11.26 8.12 15.19
C ARG A 255 -10.19 7.04 15.23
N ALA A 256 -8.91 7.41 15.04
CA ALA A 256 -7.80 6.48 15.19
C ALA A 256 -7.69 5.97 16.64
N GLU A 257 -7.88 6.84 17.62
CA GLU A 257 -7.96 6.48 19.04
C GLU A 257 -9.14 5.54 19.35
N ASP A 258 -10.32 5.85 18.84
CA ASP A 258 -11.51 5.00 18.97
C ASP A 258 -11.27 3.63 18.36
N THR A 259 -10.69 3.59 17.15
CA THR A 259 -10.29 2.34 16.49
C THR A 259 -9.29 1.56 17.33
N ALA A 260 -8.25 2.21 17.86
CA ALA A 260 -7.26 1.56 18.71
C ALA A 260 -7.90 0.97 19.98
N ARG A 261 -8.82 1.70 20.63
CA ARG A 261 -9.57 1.21 21.80
C ARG A 261 -10.46 0.02 21.44
N SER A 262 -11.23 0.13 20.37
CA SER A 262 -12.11 -0.94 19.89
C SER A 262 -11.36 -2.19 19.49
N LEU A 263 -10.13 -2.09 18.97
CA LEU A 263 -9.29 -3.24 18.63
C LEU A 263 -8.57 -3.82 19.84
N THR A 264 -8.18 -2.97 20.80
CA THR A 264 -7.54 -3.43 22.05
C THR A 264 -8.48 -4.32 22.87
N SER A 265 -9.78 -4.02 22.88
CA SER A 265 -10.77 -4.91 23.50
C SER A 265 -10.92 -6.26 22.79
N LEU A 266 -10.36 -6.43 21.58
CA LEU A 266 -10.32 -7.70 20.82
C LEU A 266 -9.06 -8.53 21.11
N GLY A 267 -8.22 -8.10 22.07
CA GLY A 267 -6.92 -8.71 22.30
C GLY A 267 -5.88 -8.41 21.22
N VAL A 268 -6.16 -7.44 20.33
CA VAL A 268 -5.18 -6.89 19.39
C VAL A 268 -4.47 -5.74 20.07
N THR A 269 -3.14 -5.78 20.19
CA THR A 269 -2.43 -4.57 20.64
C THR A 269 -2.48 -3.54 19.52
N ALA A 270 -3.18 -2.43 19.76
CA ALA A 270 -3.38 -1.37 18.79
C ALA A 270 -3.08 0.00 19.41
N ARG A 271 -2.40 0.86 18.67
CA ARG A 271 -2.13 2.25 19.09
C ARG A 271 -2.24 3.20 17.92
N ALA A 272 -2.82 4.38 18.16
CA ALA A 272 -2.70 5.48 17.23
C ALA A 272 -1.23 5.93 17.16
N LEU A 273 -0.76 6.22 15.95
CA LEU A 273 0.61 6.64 15.69
C LEU A 273 0.74 8.16 15.90
N ASP A 274 1.89 8.57 16.43
CA ASP A 274 2.33 9.97 16.53
C ASP A 274 3.09 10.38 15.25
N GLY A 275 3.50 11.65 15.15
CA GLY A 275 4.15 12.19 13.95
C GLY A 275 5.41 11.41 13.54
N ALA A 276 6.24 11.03 14.52
CA ALA A 276 7.45 10.25 14.28
C ALA A 276 7.14 8.84 13.77
N ALA A 277 6.19 8.13 14.39
CA ALA A 277 5.82 6.79 13.96
C ALA A 277 5.05 6.77 12.64
N VAL A 278 4.24 7.79 12.34
CA VAL A 278 3.60 7.96 11.03
C VAL A 278 4.66 8.19 9.95
N THR A 279 5.63 9.06 10.21
CA THR A 279 6.75 9.32 9.29
C THR A 279 7.53 8.04 9.02
N ALA A 280 7.80 7.25 10.06
CA ALA A 280 8.46 5.95 9.90
C ALA A 280 7.61 4.94 9.12
N ALA A 281 6.31 4.88 9.36
CA ALA A 281 5.40 3.99 8.63
C ALA A 281 5.33 4.35 7.14
N VAL A 282 5.21 5.63 6.80
CA VAL A 282 5.19 6.11 5.41
C VAL A 282 6.55 5.89 4.73
N ALA A 283 7.65 6.17 5.42
CA ALA A 283 8.99 5.93 4.89
C ALA A 283 9.23 4.44 4.60
N ALA A 284 8.82 3.55 5.51
CA ALA A 284 8.92 2.10 5.32
C ALA A 284 7.98 1.58 4.22
N ALA A 285 6.86 2.26 3.96
CA ALA A 285 5.98 1.93 2.84
C ALA A 285 6.58 2.36 1.48
N ALA A 286 7.35 3.45 1.45
CA ALA A 286 8.03 3.93 0.25
C ALA A 286 9.33 3.18 -0.05
N ASP A 287 10.08 2.80 0.99
CA ASP A 287 11.31 2.01 0.90
C ASP A 287 11.32 0.90 1.98
N PRO A 288 10.77 -0.28 1.67
CA PRO A 288 10.68 -1.40 2.62
C PRO A 288 12.02 -2.00 3.03
N TYR A 289 13.08 -1.77 2.26
CA TYR A 289 14.42 -2.30 2.51
C TYR A 289 15.31 -1.31 3.26
N ARG A 290 14.76 -0.15 3.63
CA ARG A 290 15.49 0.84 4.41
C ARG A 290 15.82 0.26 5.79
N PRO A 291 17.10 0.26 6.20
CA PRO A 291 17.47 -0.20 7.54
C PRO A 291 16.80 0.70 8.60
N PRO A 292 16.22 0.12 9.67
CA PRO A 292 15.67 0.87 10.77
C PRO A 292 16.74 1.78 11.38
N ARG A 293 16.41 3.06 11.58
CA ARG A 293 17.31 4.01 12.22
C ARG A 293 17.07 4.03 13.73
N PRO A 294 18.12 3.91 14.56
CA PRO A 294 17.99 4.15 16.00
C PRO A 294 17.58 5.61 16.24
N GLY A 295 16.71 5.83 17.24
CA GLY A 295 16.25 7.17 17.64
C GLY A 295 14.93 7.65 17.02
N GLY A 296 14.24 6.82 16.24
CA GLY A 296 13.01 7.22 15.55
C GLY A 296 13.28 8.14 14.36
N LEU A 297 12.25 8.41 13.56
CA LEU A 297 12.34 9.38 12.46
C LEU A 297 11.70 10.68 12.91
N ALA A 298 12.45 11.77 12.80
CA ALA A 298 11.94 13.11 13.04
C ALA A 298 10.76 13.38 12.09
N ALA A 299 9.72 14.05 12.58
CA ALA A 299 8.61 14.49 11.75
C ALA A 299 9.11 15.51 10.71
N PRO A 300 8.37 15.73 9.60
CA PRO A 300 8.66 16.82 8.68
C PRO A 300 8.85 18.14 9.45
N ASP A 301 9.81 18.95 9.03
CA ASP A 301 10.14 20.25 9.63
C ASP A 301 10.69 20.24 11.07
N THR A 302 10.87 19.06 11.68
CA THR A 302 11.57 18.93 12.96
C THR A 302 13.06 19.20 12.79
N VAL A 303 13.59 20.14 13.57
CA VAL A 303 15.04 20.44 13.59
C VAL A 303 15.81 19.25 14.16
N ILE A 304 16.62 18.60 13.32
CA ILE A 304 17.50 17.50 13.74
C ILE A 304 18.72 18.10 14.43
N THR A 305 18.87 17.83 15.73
CA THR A 305 20.07 18.18 16.50
C THR A 305 20.98 16.96 16.62
N ALA A 306 22.30 17.18 16.62
CA ALA A 306 23.25 16.11 16.90
C ALA A 306 23.10 15.68 18.38
N PRO A 307 23.30 14.39 18.71
CA PRO A 307 23.35 13.98 20.10
C PRO A 307 24.44 14.77 20.84
N ALA A 308 24.13 15.28 22.03
CA ALA A 308 25.09 15.97 22.86
C ALA A 308 26.30 15.04 23.09
N LYS A 309 27.49 15.48 22.71
CA LYS A 309 28.73 14.75 22.98
C LYS A 309 28.91 14.73 24.49
N GLU A 310 28.64 13.59 25.10
CA GLU A 310 28.88 13.38 26.53
C GLU A 310 30.38 13.64 26.79
N PRO A 311 30.74 14.50 27.75
CA PRO A 311 32.14 14.77 28.05
C PRO A 311 32.82 13.48 28.51
N PRO A 312 34.10 13.26 28.15
CA PRO A 312 34.82 12.06 28.55
C PRO A 312 34.90 11.95 30.09
N PRO A 313 34.94 10.73 30.64
CA PRO A 313 35.02 10.49 32.07
C PRO A 313 36.30 11.05 32.70
#